data_AF-A0A7W9IG34-F1
#
_entry.id   AF-A0A7W9IG34-F1
#
_cell.length_a   1.000
_cell.length_b   1.000
_cell.length_c   1.000
_cell.angle_alpha   90.00
_cell.angle_beta   90.00
_cell.angle_gamma   90.00
#
_symmetry.space_group_name_H-M   'P 1'
#
loop_
_entity.id
_entity.type
_entity.pdbx_description
1 polymer ?
#
loop_
_entity_poly.entity_id
_entity_poly.type
_entity_poly.pdbx_seq_one_letter_code
_entity_poly.pdbx_strand_id
1 'polypeptide(L)' 'MPFLSFDVEIRRMICSTNAIESVNARIRRAVRARGHFPDEQAALKCVYVVIMSLDPTGTGRNAG' A
#
# COMPACT_ATOMS: atom_id res chain seq x y z
N MET A 1 -14.32 -19.71 -15.75
CA MET A 1 -13.08 -18.93 -15.52
C MET A 1 -13.46 -17.55 -14.97
N PRO A 2 -13.38 -17.32 -13.65
CA PRO A 2 -13.90 -16.10 -12.99
C PRO A 2 -13.30 -14.78 -13.49
N PHE A 3 -12.02 -14.75 -13.90
CA PHE A 3 -11.37 -13.53 -14.41
C PHE A 3 -11.98 -13.01 -15.73
N LEU A 4 -12.39 -13.91 -16.63
CA LEU A 4 -12.95 -13.54 -17.93
C LEU A 4 -14.40 -13.03 -17.82
N SER A 5 -15.05 -13.24 -16.66
CA SER A 5 -16.40 -12.76 -16.39
C SER A 5 -16.47 -11.26 -16.05
N PHE A 6 -15.34 -10.62 -15.74
CA PHE A 6 -15.28 -9.17 -15.52
C PHE A 6 -15.29 -8.39 -16.83
N ASP A 7 -15.77 -7.15 -16.81
CA ASP A 7 -15.70 -6.23 -17.94
C ASP A 7 -14.23 -5.97 -18.39
N VAL A 8 -14.04 -5.56 -19.65
CA VAL A 8 -12.73 -5.19 -20.21
C VAL A 8 -11.96 -4.24 -19.31
N GLU A 9 -12.63 -3.21 -18.77
CA GLU A 9 -11.96 -2.19 -17.98
C GLU A 9 -11.47 -2.73 -16.62
N ILE A 10 -12.25 -3.63 -16.00
CA ILE A 10 -11.85 -4.31 -14.76
C ILE A 10 -10.67 -5.24 -15.02
N ARG A 11 -10.71 -6.01 -16.11
CA ARG A 11 -9.59 -6.91 -16.48
C ARG A 11 -8.32 -6.13 -16.77
N ARG A 12 -8.42 -5.00 -17.47
CA ARG A 12 -7.28 -4.10 -17.73
C ARG A 12 -6.69 -3.58 -16.43
N MET A 13 -7.53 -3.14 -15.49
CA MET A 13 -7.08 -2.69 -14.16
C MET A 13 -6.35 -3.82 -13.40
N ILE A 14 -6.92 -5.03 -13.36
CA ILE A 14 -6.33 -6.17 -12.65
C ILE A 14 -5.00 -6.60 -13.29
N CYS A 15 -4.93 -6.64 -14.64
CA CYS A 15 -3.72 -6.97 -15.37
C CYS A 15 -2.64 -5.88 -15.26
N SER A 16 -3.00 -4.64 -14.91
CA SER A 16 -2.04 -3.62 -14.52
C SER A 16 -1.64 -3.83 -13.06
N THR A 17 -0.66 -4.71 -12.83
CA THR A 17 -0.03 -4.96 -11.51
C THR A 17 0.50 -3.70 -10.82
N ASN A 18 0.56 -2.57 -11.55
CA ASN A 18 1.02 -1.25 -11.15
C ASN A 18 0.48 -0.76 -9.80
N ALA A 19 -0.77 -1.05 -9.44
CA ALA A 19 -1.34 -0.57 -8.19
C ALA A 19 -0.67 -1.22 -6.97
N ILE A 20 -0.57 -2.55 -6.98
CA ILE A 20 0.05 -3.32 -5.88
C ILE A 20 1.55 -3.06 -5.82
N GLU A 21 2.21 -2.99 -6.98
CA GLU A 21 3.63 -2.67 -7.07
C GLU A 21 3.95 -1.28 -6.51
N SER A 22 3.11 -0.28 -6.81
CA SER A 22 3.23 1.09 -6.29
C SER A 22 3.12 1.14 -4.76
N VAL A 23 2.15 0.42 -4.18
CA VAL A 23 2.01 0.29 -2.73
C VAL A 23 3.26 -0.35 -2.12
N ASN A 24 3.69 -1.50 -2.67
CA ASN A 24 4.87 -2.22 -2.19
C ASN A 24 6.16 -1.38 -2.29
N ALA A 25 6.32 -0.58 -3.35
CA ALA A 25 7.45 0.31 -3.51
C ALA A 25 7.49 1.38 -2.40
N ARG A 26 6.34 1.98 -2.05
CA ARG A 26 6.25 2.98 -0.98
C ARG A 26 6.53 2.38 0.40
N ILE A 27 5.99 1.20 0.70
CA ILE A 27 6.28 0.48 1.95
C ILE A 27 7.77 0.16 2.06
N ARG A 28 8.38 -0.43 1.02
CA ARG A 28 9.82 -0.74 1.02
C ARG A 28 10.68 0.50 1.22
N ARG A 29 10.32 1.63 0.61
CA ARG A 29 11.03 2.90 0.78
C ARG A 29 10.99 3.36 2.24
N ALA A 30 9.82 3.33 2.87
CA ALA A 30 9.66 3.76 4.26
C ALA A 30 10.40 2.83 5.23
N VAL A 31 10.30 1.51 5.04
CA VAL A 31 11.03 0.51 5.84
C VAL A 31 12.55 0.71 5.72
N ARG A 32 13.07 0.88 4.50
CA ARG A 32 14.51 1.15 4.27
C ARG A 32 14.98 2.44 4.91
N ALA A 33 14.16 3.50 4.87
CA ALA A 33 14.49 4.77 5.51
C ALA A 33 14.51 4.67 7.05
N ARG A 34 13.71 3.77 7.63
CA ARG A 34 13.65 3.57 9.09
C ARG A 34 14.76 2.64 9.62
N GLY A 35 15.14 1.62 8.86
CA GLY A 35 16.18 0.66 9.25
C GLY A 35 15.70 -0.38 10.26
N HIS A 36 16.40 -0.51 11.39
CA HIS A 36 16.04 -1.46 12.45
C HIS A 36 14.81 -0.98 13.24
N PHE A 37 13.88 -1.89 13.52
CA PHE A 37 12.73 -1.62 14.37
C PHE A 37 12.96 -2.22 15.76
N PRO A 38 12.65 -1.49 16.84
CA PRO A 38 12.86 -1.94 18.21
C PRO A 38 11.93 -3.10 18.61
N ASP A 39 10.76 -3.21 17.98
CA ASP A 39 9.78 -4.28 18.17
C ASP A 39 8.85 -4.39 16.95
N GLU A 40 7.99 -5.41 16.95
CA GLU A 40 7.02 -5.65 15.87
C GLU A 40 5.96 -4.55 15.78
N GLN A 41 5.54 -3.96 16.90
CA GLN A 41 4.50 -2.91 16.92
C GLN A 41 4.99 -1.63 16.24
N ALA A 42 6.26 -1.29 16.39
CA ALA A 42 6.91 -0.18 15.71
C ALA A 42 6.97 -0.41 14.18
N ALA A 43 7.21 -1.66 13.75
CA ALA A 43 7.18 -2.03 12.34
C ALA A 43 5.76 -1.93 11.77
N LEU A 44 4.77 -2.47 12.49
CA LEU A 44 3.35 -2.39 12.11
C LEU A 44 2.86 -0.95 12.02
N LYS A 45 3.21 -0.10 13.00
CA LYS A 45 2.88 1.33 12.98
C LYS A 45 3.49 2.02 11.76
N CYS A 46 4.73 1.68 11.38
CA CYS A 46 5.37 2.22 10.19
C CYS A 46 4.60 1.88 8.91
N VAL A 47 4.19 0.62 8.74
CA VAL A 47 3.39 0.19 7.59
C VAL A 47 2.02 0.87 7.59
N TYR A 48 1.35 0.93 8.74
CA TYR A 48 0.05 1.58 8.89
C TYR A 48 0.08 3.05 8.44
N VAL A 49 1.04 3.83 8.95
CA VAL A 49 1.19 5.25 8.58
C VAL A 49 1.47 5.41 7.08
N VAL A 50 2.26 4.52 6.49
CA VAL A 50 2.51 4.56 5.03
C VAL A 50 1.21 4.33 4.26
N ILE A 51 0.42 3.31 4.62
CA ILE A 51 -0.85 3.00 3.97
C ILE A 51 -1.84 4.18 4.13
N MET A 52 -1.95 4.74 5.33
CA MET A 52 -2.78 5.93 5.57
C MET A 52 -2.34 7.15 4.76
N SER A 53 -1.03 7.30 4.49
CA SER A 53 -0.52 8.37 3.61
C SER A 53 -0.83 8.16 2.12
N LEU A 54 -1.25 6.95 1.72
CA LEU A 54 -1.71 6.65 0.37
C LEU A 54 -3.16 7.10 0.16
N ASP A 55 -3.92 7.23 1.24
CA ASP A 55 -5.34 7.59 1.20
C ASP A 55 -5.51 9.01 0.61
N PRO A 56 -6.15 9.15 -0.55
CA PRO A 56 -6.37 10.44 -1.19
C PRO A 56 -7.30 11.35 -0.37
N THR A 57 -8.11 10.80 0.53
CA THR A 57 -9.02 11.58 1.38
C THR A 57 -8.30 12.28 2.55
N GLY A 58 -7.06 11.87 2.85
CA GLY A 58 -6.22 12.51 3.88
C GLY A 58 -6.69 12.28 5.32
N THR A 59 -7.78 11.54 5.54
CA THR A 59 -8.36 11.32 6.88
C THR A 59 -7.38 10.59 7.82
N GLY A 60 -6.57 9.68 7.29
CA GLY A 60 -5.54 8.95 8.05
C GLY A 60 -4.28 9.74 8.40
N ARG A 61 -4.10 10.98 7.95
CA ARG A 61 -2.90 11.80 8.27
C ARG A 61 -2.93 12.41 9.68
N ASN A 62 -4.10 12.51 10.31
CA ASN A 62 -4.29 13.22 11.57
C ASN A 62 -4.21 12.34 12.83
N ALA A 63 -3.90 11.05 12.70
CA ALA A 63 -3.81 10.10 13.81
C ALA A 63 -2.45 10.13 14.55
N GLY A 64 -1.85 11.32 14.67
CA GLY A 64 -0.54 11.56 15.29
C GLY A 64 -0.65 12.11 16.69
#